data_AF-A0A6I7QGS8-F1
#
_entry.id   AF-A0A6I7QGS8-F1
#
_cell.length_a   1.000
_cell.length_b   1.000
_cell.length_c   1.000
_cell.angle_alpha   90.00
_cell.angle_beta   90.00
_cell.angle_gamma   90.00
#
_symmetry.space_group_name_H-M   'P 1'
#
loop_
_entity.id
_entity.type
_entity.pdbx_description
1 polymer ?
#
loop_
_entity_poly.entity_id
_entity_poly.type
_entity_poly.pdbx_seq_one_letter_code
_entity_poly.pdbx_strand_id
1 'polypeptide(L)'
;MRRNVGGFSPNIVHCLVSMNDDPGIGKIVQLLKGESSHWINKNKMTLTKFEWQNEYMAVGVGFDQLEAVRKYIATQEEHHKKMTTEEAHLYTA
;
A
#
# COMPACT_ATOMS: atom_id res chain seq x y z
N MET A 1 -25.28 -10.33 -6.43
CA MET A 1 -24.96 -9.18 -5.56
C MET A 1 -24.46 -9.72 -4.22
N ARG A 2 -23.14 -9.79 -4.01
CA ARG A 2 -22.54 -10.03 -2.70
C ARG A 2 -21.54 -8.90 -2.47
N ARG A 3 -21.94 -7.91 -1.67
CA ARG A 3 -21.03 -6.88 -1.17
C ARG A 3 -20.20 -7.53 -0.07
N ASN A 4 -18.99 -8.00 -0.42
CA ASN A 4 -17.96 -8.22 0.58
C ASN A 4 -17.41 -6.84 0.92
N VAL A 5 -17.70 -6.35 2.11
CA VAL A 5 -16.99 -5.21 2.70
C VAL A 5 -15.59 -5.75 3.02
N GLY A 6 -14.58 -5.23 2.31
CA GLY A 6 -13.21 -5.75 2.34
C GLY A 6 -12.62 -5.69 3.74
N GLY A 7 -12.16 -6.84 4.25
CA GLY A 7 -11.34 -6.91 5.45
C GLY A 7 -9.95 -6.35 5.17
N PHE A 8 -9.48 -5.45 6.02
CA PHE A 8 -8.13 -4.89 5.97
C PHE A 8 -7.12 -5.96 6.40
N SER A 9 -6.18 -6.31 5.51
CA SER A 9 -5.05 -7.18 5.84
C SER A 9 -3.98 -6.35 6.55
N PRO A 10 -3.38 -6.82 7.66
CA PRO A 10 -2.27 -6.13 8.34
C PRO A 10 -1.01 -5.97 7.47
N ASN A 11 -1.00 -6.56 6.27
CA ASN A 11 0.13 -6.58 5.35
C ASN A 11 -0.12 -5.66 4.14
N ILE A 12 -0.38 -4.37 4.37
CA ILE A 12 -0.38 -3.37 3.31
C ILE A 12 0.92 -2.57 3.30
N VAL A 13 1.33 -2.13 2.11
CA VAL A 13 2.52 -1.30 1.90
C VAL A 13 2.06 0.11 1.54
N HIS A 14 2.60 1.11 2.25
CA HIS A 14 2.40 2.51 1.96
C HIS A 14 3.63 3.10 1.27
N CYS A 15 3.42 3.83 0.18
CA CYS A 15 4.49 4.52 -0.55
C CYS A 15 4.07 5.95 -0.88
N LEU A 16 4.97 6.90 -0.65
CA LEU A 16 4.86 8.26 -1.17
C LEU A 16 5.70 8.37 -2.44
N VAL A 17 5.07 8.68 -3.57
CA VAL A 17 5.72 8.72 -4.88
C VAL A 17 5.60 10.12 -5.45
N SER A 18 6.74 10.71 -5.83
CA SER A 18 6.76 11.89 -6.69
C SER A 18 6.78 11.40 -8.13
N MET A 19 5.85 11.90 -8.95
CA MET A 19 5.70 11.49 -10.35
C MET A 19 5.32 12.70 -11.21
N ASN A 20 5.72 12.65 -12.47
CA ASN A 20 5.24 13.56 -13.50
C ASN A 20 3.93 13.02 -14.10
N ASP A 21 3.28 13.79 -14.98
CA ASP A 21 1.98 13.44 -15.57
C ASP A 21 1.96 12.10 -16.35
N ASP A 22 3.13 11.63 -16.82
CA ASP A 22 3.33 10.36 -17.53
C ASP A 22 4.55 9.63 -16.96
N PRO A 23 4.43 8.34 -16.57
CA PRO A 23 3.25 7.46 -16.65
C PRO A 23 2.25 7.66 -15.52
N GLY A 24 0.96 7.59 -15.87
CA GLY A 24 -0.14 7.69 -14.90
C GLY A 24 -0.06 6.64 -13.78
N ILE A 25 -0.71 6.92 -12.64
CA ILE A 25 -0.55 6.14 -11.40
C ILE A 25 -0.82 4.63 -11.57
N GLY A 26 -1.79 4.26 -12.41
CA GLY A 26 -2.09 2.84 -12.67
C GLY A 26 -0.91 2.08 -13.29
N LYS A 27 -0.12 2.74 -14.14
CA LYS A 27 1.07 2.13 -14.74
C LYS A 27 2.20 1.98 -13.72
N ILE A 28 2.39 2.98 -12.87
CA ILE A 28 3.37 2.91 -11.77
C ILE A 28 3.03 1.74 -10.84
N VAL A 29 1.76 1.62 -10.42
CA VAL A 29 1.29 0.54 -9.55
C VAL A 29 1.42 -0.82 -10.24
N GLN A 30 1.12 -0.91 -11.54
CA GLN A 30 1.32 -2.14 -12.31
C GLN A 30 2.78 -2.59 -12.28
N LEU A 31 3.72 -1.67 -12.52
CA LEU A 31 5.15 -1.97 -12.52
C LEU A 31 5.64 -2.36 -11.13
N LEU A 32 5.27 -1.60 -10.10
CA LEU A 32 5.64 -1.90 -8.72
C LEU A 32 5.14 -3.28 -8.29
N LYS A 33 3.85 -3.58 -8.51
CA LYS A 33 3.25 -4.86 -8.13
C LYS A 33 3.85 -6.00 -8.96
N GLY A 34 4.06 -5.79 -10.25
CA GLY A 34 4.62 -6.78 -11.18
C GLY A 34 6.06 -7.15 -10.85
N GLU A 35 6.95 -6.17 -10.78
CA GLU A 35 8.38 -6.38 -10.53
C GLU A 35 8.64 -6.96 -9.13
N SER A 36 7.95 -6.45 -8.10
CA SER A 36 8.06 -7.01 -6.75
C SER A 36 7.57 -8.45 -6.69
N SER A 37 6.42 -8.75 -7.30
CA SER A 37 5.92 -10.13 -7.35
C SER A 37 6.87 -11.04 -8.10
N HIS A 38 7.41 -10.59 -9.24
CA HIS A 38 8.37 -11.36 -10.00
C HIS A 38 9.62 -11.67 -9.17
N TRP A 39 10.20 -10.65 -8.55
CA TRP A 39 11.41 -10.78 -7.75
C TRP A 39 11.21 -11.67 -6.51
N ILE A 40 10.15 -11.44 -5.73
CA ILE A 40 9.83 -12.24 -4.52
C ILE A 40 9.65 -13.71 -4.88
N ASN A 41 8.88 -13.99 -5.94
CA ASN A 41 8.61 -15.36 -6.38
C ASN A 41 9.87 -16.02 -6.96
N LYS A 42 10.63 -15.30 -7.79
CA LYS A 42 11.88 -15.80 -8.39
C LYS A 42 12.89 -16.19 -7.31
N ASN A 43 12.98 -15.40 -6.25
CA ASN A 43 13.89 -15.65 -5.13
C ASN A 43 13.29 -16.55 -4.03
N LYS A 44 12.06 -17.07 -4.21
CA LYS A 44 11.37 -17.96 -3.25
C LYS A 44 11.35 -17.42 -1.81
N MET A 45 11.09 -16.12 -1.66
CA MET A 45 11.13 -15.46 -0.34
C MET A 45 9.91 -15.75 0.53
N THR A 46 8.91 -16.43 -0.01
CA THR A 46 7.68 -16.85 0.67
C THR A 46 7.45 -18.34 0.47
N LEU A 47 6.75 -18.99 1.41
CA LEU A 47 6.43 -20.43 1.33
C LEU A 47 5.50 -20.76 0.16
N THR A 48 4.63 -19.82 -0.20
CA THR A 48 3.69 -19.92 -1.32
C THR A 48 4.02 -18.85 -2.35
N LYS A 49 3.40 -18.95 -3.54
CA LYS A 49 3.49 -17.91 -4.56
C LYS A 49 2.93 -16.61 -3.98
N PHE A 50 3.76 -15.58 -3.96
CA PHE A 50 3.37 -14.23 -3.57
C PHE A 50 2.54 -13.58 -4.68
N GLU A 51 1.43 -12.97 -4.28
CA GLU A 51 0.59 -12.14 -5.13
C GLU A 51 0.03 -10.97 -4.34
N TRP A 52 -0.14 -9.84 -5.02
CA TRP A 52 -0.86 -8.71 -4.46
C TRP A 52 -2.36 -8.90 -4.61
N GLN A 53 -3.14 -8.30 -3.72
CA GLN A 53 -4.57 -8.02 -3.96
C GLN A 53 -4.74 -7.27 -5.29
N ASN A 54 -5.89 -7.40 -5.96
CA ASN A 54 -6.11 -6.78 -7.28
C ASN A 54 -6.13 -5.25 -7.18
N GLU A 55 -6.74 -4.74 -6.12
CA GLU A 55 -7.01 -3.35 -5.86
C GLU A 55 -5.74 -2.58 -5.42
N TYR A 56 -5.81 -1.27 -5.53
CA TYR A 56 -4.88 -0.32 -4.93
C TYR A 56 -5.62 0.99 -4.62
N MET A 57 -5.06 1.80 -3.73
CA MET A 57 -5.56 3.14 -3.44
C MET A 57 -4.45 4.15 -3.73
N ALA A 58 -4.82 5.27 -4.33
CA ALA A 58 -3.92 6.39 -4.59
C ALA A 58 -4.63 7.69 -4.18
N VAL A 59 -3.89 8.56 -3.50
CA VAL A 59 -4.38 9.85 -3.00
C VAL A 59 -3.34 10.91 -3.39
N GLY A 60 -3.80 12.02 -3.96
CA GLY A 60 -2.96 13.17 -4.24
C GLY A 60 -2.60 13.90 -2.95
N VAL A 61 -1.33 14.27 -2.79
CA VAL A 61 -0.82 14.94 -1.59
C VAL A 61 -0.27 16.31 -1.97
N GLY A 62 -0.77 17.36 -1.33
CA GLY A 62 -0.27 18.72 -1.49
C GLY A 62 1.10 18.92 -0.82
N PHE A 63 1.85 19.95 -1.24
CA PHE A 63 3.17 20.26 -0.69
C PHE A 63 3.15 20.51 0.83
N ASP A 64 2.12 21.18 1.32
CA ASP A 64 1.86 21.48 2.74
C ASP A 64 1.56 20.24 3.58
N GLN A 65 1.11 19.16 2.95
CA GLN A 65 0.77 17.89 3.60
C GLN A 65 1.95 16.89 3.63
N LEU A 66 3.05 17.16 2.91
CA LEU A 66 4.15 16.20 2.74
C LEU A 66 4.75 15.73 4.06
N GLU A 67 5.05 16.64 4.98
CA GLU A 67 5.66 16.28 6.27
C GLU A 67 4.74 15.42 7.13
N ALA A 68 3.44 15.73 7.14
CA ALA A 68 2.44 14.93 7.85
C ALA A 68 2.34 13.52 7.25
N VAL A 69 2.32 13.40 5.93
CA VAL A 69 2.25 12.10 5.23
C VAL A 69 3.54 11.29 5.43
N ARG A 70 4.73 11.93 5.39
CA ARG A 70 6.01 11.27 5.69
C ARG A 70 6.00 10.68 7.09
N LYS A 71 5.57 11.47 8.08
CA LYS A 71 5.47 11.02 9.46
C LYS A 71 4.49 9.85 9.59
N TYR A 72 3.32 9.95 8.95
CA TYR A 72 2.32 8.88 8.94
C TYR A 72 2.89 7.56 8.39
N ILE A 73 3.56 7.59 7.22
CA ILE A 73 4.16 6.39 6.62
C ILE A 73 5.25 5.81 7.53
N ALA A 74 6.10 6.66 8.12
CA ALA A 74 7.18 6.22 8.99
C ALA A 74 6.67 5.52 10.27
N THR A 75 5.53 5.96 10.81
CA THR A 75 4.95 5.33 12.01
C THR A 75 4.14 4.06 11.69
N GLN A 76 3.73 3.82 10.44
CA GLN A 76 2.92 2.65 10.08
C GLN A 76 3.59 1.31 10.46
N GLU A 77 4.91 1.20 10.36
CA GLU A 77 5.61 -0.03 10.77
C GLU A 77 5.44 -0.32 12.27
N GLU A 78 5.51 0.71 13.12
CA GLU A 78 5.29 0.58 14.57
C GLU A 78 3.82 0.34 14.91
N HIS A 79 2.91 0.97 14.18
CA HIS A 79 1.47 0.74 14.33
C HIS A 79 1.07 -0.70 13.93
N HIS A 80 1.60 -1.23 12.82
CA HIS A 80 1.38 -2.61 12.38
C HIS A 80 1.96 -3.64 13.35
N LYS A 81 2.99 -3.29 14.13
CA LYS A 81 3.53 -4.15 15.20
C LYS A 81 2.63 -4.20 16.45
N LYS A 82 1.74 -3.22 16.64
CA LYS A 82 0.97 -3.04 17.90
C LYS A 82 -0.55 -3.21 17.74
N MET A 83 -1.10 -3.08 16.54
CA MET A 83 -2.56 -3.05 16.32
C MET A 83 -3.13 -4.41 15.91
N THR A 84 -4.05 -4.93 16.73
CA THR A 84 -5.06 -5.92 16.34
C THR A 84 -6.34 -5.20 15.91
N THR A 85 -6.60 -5.20 14.60
CA THR A 85 -7.87 -5.06 13.86
C THR A 85 -8.88 -3.93 14.12
N GLU A 86 -9.02 -3.31 15.29
CA GLU A 86 -10.16 -2.39 15.56
C GLU A 86 -9.88 -0.89 15.39
N GLU A 87 -8.62 -0.44 15.46
CA GLU A 87 -8.29 1.00 15.49
C GLU A 87 -8.05 1.64 14.11
N ALA A 88 -8.11 0.90 13.01
CA ALA A 88 -7.75 1.39 11.67
C ALA A 88 -8.78 2.35 11.02
N HIS A 89 -9.97 2.53 11.60
CA HIS A 89 -11.07 3.29 10.98
C HIS A 89 -10.96 4.83 11.09
N LEU A 90 -9.97 5.38 11.80
CA LEU A 90 -9.95 6.82 12.13
C LEU A 90 -9.01 7.69 11.27
N TYR A 91 -8.28 7.15 10.28
CA TYR A 91 -7.24 7.92 9.56
C TYR A 91 -7.40 8.03 8.04
N THR A 92 -8.56 7.65 7.50
CA THR A 92 -8.90 7.92 6.10
C THR A 92 -10.19 8.75 6.04
N ALA A 93 -10.03 10.06 6.17
CA ALA A 93 -10.92 11.09 5.64
C ALA A 93 -10.06 12.26 5.16
#